data_AF-A0A957PCA4-F1
#
_entry.id   AF-A0A957PCA4-F1
#
_cell.length_a   1.000
_cell.length_b   1.000
_cell.length_c   1.000
_cell.angle_alpha   90.00
_cell.angle_beta   90.00
_cell.angle_gamma   90.00
#
_symmetry.space_group_name_H-M   'P 1'
#
loop_
_entity.id
_entity.type
_entity.pdbx_description
1 polymer ?
#
loop_
_entity_poly.entity_id
_entity_poly.type
_entity_poly.pdbx_seq_one_letter_code
_entity_poly.pdbx_strand_id
1 'polypeptide(L)'
;MHEPYIHTYDLSERALLTTAIEQAGCTVYTENVLDKILEKWWEQPADLLVAVLQPENLYRQVESIRYVTNAPLIIVSNRISEDQHVALYKAGADAVLMRPYSVKLLVAQAVNLARRGRAVPLQQIPLITVGALTVDPAARAVRHGDNAQQLTAREFQLLYLFCNH
;
A
#
# COMPACT_ATOMS: atom_id res chain seq x y z
N MET A 1 6.64 0.12 16.24
CA MET A 1 5.54 1.08 16.03
C MET A 1 5.08 0.92 14.59
N HIS A 2 3.78 0.79 14.33
CA HIS A 2 3.24 0.62 12.98
C HIS A 2 3.07 1.97 12.29
N GLU A 3 3.30 1.97 10.97
CA GLU A 3 3.34 3.19 10.17
C GLU A 3 2.34 3.12 9.01
N PRO A 4 1.02 3.16 9.28
CA PRO A 4 0.00 3.13 8.23
C PRO A 4 -0.05 4.44 7.44
N TYR A 5 -0.32 4.32 6.15
CA TYR A 5 -0.59 5.47 5.26
C TYR A 5 -2.10 5.64 5.08
N ILE A 6 -2.59 6.88 5.16
CA ILE A 6 -3.98 7.23 4.89
C ILE A 6 -4.06 8.10 3.64
N HIS A 7 -4.83 7.61 2.67
CA HIS A 7 -5.29 8.39 1.52
C HIS A 7 -6.74 8.82 1.73
N THR A 8 -6.99 10.13 1.71
CA THR A 8 -8.36 10.65 1.60
C THR A 8 -8.39 12.04 0.98
N TYR A 9 -9.46 12.30 0.23
CA TYR A 9 -9.75 13.60 -0.37
C TYR A 9 -10.38 14.58 0.64
N ASP A 10 -10.92 14.07 1.75
CA ASP A 10 -11.63 14.86 2.76
C ASP A 10 -10.71 15.19 3.95
N LEU A 11 -10.48 16.49 4.20
CA LEU A 11 -9.60 16.98 5.26
C LEU A 11 -10.13 16.65 6.66
N SER A 12 -11.44 16.69 6.86
CA SER A 12 -12.07 16.41 8.15
C SER A 12 -12.00 14.92 8.46
N GLU A 13 -12.26 14.08 7.46
CA GLU A 13 -12.07 12.63 7.61
C GLU A 13 -10.60 12.29 7.88
N ARG A 14 -9.66 12.92 7.17
CA ARG A 14 -8.23 12.72 7.39
C ARG A 14 -7.86 12.99 8.85
N ALA A 15 -8.25 14.16 9.37
CA ALA A 15 -7.97 14.53 10.74
C ALA A 15 -8.55 13.52 11.73
N LEU A 16 -9.80 13.10 11.53
CA LEU A 16 -10.47 12.12 12.37
C LEU A 16 -9.76 10.76 12.38
N LEU A 17 -9.45 10.22 11.20
CA LEU A 17 -8.80 8.92 11.07
C LEU A 17 -7.36 8.95 11.59
N THR A 18 -6.60 10.01 11.29
CA THR A 18 -5.25 10.21 11.83
C THR A 18 -5.28 10.20 13.35
N THR A 19 -6.09 11.04 13.98
CA THR A 19 -6.17 11.09 15.45
C THR A 19 -6.61 9.75 16.04
N ALA A 20 -7.60 9.08 15.44
CA ALA A 20 -8.11 7.81 15.96
C ALA A 20 -7.10 6.65 15.86
N ILE A 21 -6.31 6.59 14.77
CA ILE A 21 -5.28 5.57 14.57
C ILE A 21 -4.02 5.87 15.39
N GLU A 22 -3.65 7.14 15.55
CA GLU A 22 -2.53 7.55 16.42
C GLU A 22 -2.82 7.24 17.89
N GLN A 23 -4.06 7.47 18.36
CA GLN A 23 -4.49 7.06 19.70
C GLN A 23 -4.40 5.54 19.92
N ALA A 24 -4.40 4.74 18.85
CA ALA A 24 -4.18 3.30 18.91
C ALA A 24 -2.69 2.90 18.87
N GLY A 25 -1.75 3.87 18.96
CA GLY A 25 -0.31 3.63 19.08
C GLY A 25 0.43 3.47 17.75
N CYS A 26 -0.12 3.98 16.65
CA CYS A 26 0.52 4.01 15.33
C CYS A 26 1.05 5.41 15.00
N THR A 27 2.04 5.50 14.11
CA THR A 27 2.48 6.76 13.50
C THR A 27 1.88 6.85 12.11
N VAL A 28 1.02 7.85 11.86
CA VAL A 28 0.24 7.88 10.62
C VAL A 28 0.87 8.82 9.59
N TYR A 29 1.05 8.34 8.37
CA TYR A 29 1.35 9.18 7.22
C TYR A 29 0.09 9.50 6.45
N THR A 30 -0.01 10.70 5.86
CA THR A 30 -1.20 11.11 5.12
C THR A 30 -0.86 11.82 3.83
N GLU A 31 -1.69 11.63 2.81
CA GLU A 31 -1.57 12.30 1.51
C GLU A 31 -2.94 12.26 0.82
N ASN A 32 -3.30 13.34 0.13
CA ASN A 32 -4.62 13.48 -0.51
C ASN A 32 -4.62 13.10 -1.98
N VAL A 33 -3.47 12.74 -2.55
CA VAL A 33 -3.32 12.26 -3.92
C VAL A 33 -2.74 10.84 -3.89
N LEU A 34 -3.52 9.86 -4.33
CA LEU A 34 -3.11 8.44 -4.29
C LEU A 34 -1.80 8.21 -5.05
N ASP A 35 -1.65 8.81 -6.23
CA ASP A 35 -0.44 8.64 -7.05
C ASP A 35 0.83 9.10 -6.34
N LYS A 36 0.77 10.16 -5.53
CA LYS A 36 1.93 10.62 -4.74
C LYS A 36 2.34 9.60 -3.67
N ILE A 37 1.36 8.90 -3.10
CA ILE A 37 1.62 7.80 -2.15
C ILE A 37 2.34 6.67 -2.87
N LEU A 38 1.85 6.30 -4.06
CA LEU A 38 2.43 5.21 -4.85
C LEU A 38 3.82 5.54 -5.39
N GLU A 39 4.06 6.77 -5.85
CA GLU A 39 5.37 7.25 -6.30
C GLU A 39 6.42 7.19 -5.18
N LYS A 40 6.01 7.58 -3.95
CA LYS A 40 6.89 7.62 -2.78
C LYS A 40 6.85 6.33 -1.95
N TRP A 41 6.03 5.35 -2.32
CA TRP A 41 5.84 4.12 -1.56
C TRP A 41 7.14 3.39 -1.32
N TRP A 42 8.05 3.50 -2.31
CA TRP A 42 9.39 3.02 -2.14
C TRP A 42 10.08 3.86 -1.06
N GLU A 43 10.38 5.15 -1.25
CA GLU A 43 11.07 5.96 -0.22
C GLU A 43 10.52 5.82 1.22
N GLN A 44 9.21 5.62 1.37
CA GLN A 44 8.53 5.45 2.64
C GLN A 44 7.48 4.32 2.59
N PRO A 45 7.89 3.05 2.77
CA PRO A 45 6.96 1.93 2.72
C PRO A 45 6.11 1.91 4.00
N ALA A 46 4.82 1.64 3.86
CA ALA A 46 3.89 1.55 4.98
C ALA A 46 3.44 0.11 5.24
N ASP A 47 3.15 -0.19 6.51
CA ASP A 47 2.66 -1.52 6.95
C ASP A 47 1.18 -1.75 6.58
N LEU A 48 0.47 -0.71 6.13
CA LEU A 48 -0.95 -0.69 5.78
C LEU A 48 -1.25 0.57 4.96
N LEU A 49 -2.13 0.45 3.95
CA LEU A 49 -2.76 1.58 3.28
C LEU A 49 -4.26 1.61 3.59
N VAL A 50 -4.75 2.73 4.12
CA VAL A 50 -6.18 3.06 4.19
C VAL A 50 -6.49 3.99 3.03
N ALA A 51 -7.19 3.49 2.02
CA ALA A 51 -7.51 4.21 0.81
C ALA A 51 -8.99 4.58 0.73
N VAL A 52 -9.29 5.86 0.89
CA VAL A 52 -10.61 6.41 0.60
C VAL A 52 -10.67 6.68 -0.90
N LEU A 53 -11.41 5.86 -1.62
CA LEU A 53 -11.46 5.88 -3.08
C LEU A 53 -12.83 6.33 -3.59
N GLN A 54 -12.82 7.02 -4.73
CA GLN A 54 -14.06 7.36 -5.42
C GLN A 54 -14.66 6.08 -6.07
N PRO A 55 -15.99 5.92 -6.12
CA PRO A 55 -16.64 4.71 -6.64
C PRO A 55 -16.36 4.44 -8.12
N GLU A 56 -16.02 5.48 -8.87
CA GLU A 56 -15.64 5.38 -10.27
C GLU A 56 -14.30 4.62 -10.40
N ASN A 57 -14.30 3.53 -11.16
CA ASN A 57 -13.09 2.75 -11.45
C ASN A 57 -12.36 2.19 -10.22
N LEU A 58 -13.08 1.86 -9.13
CA LEU A 58 -12.48 1.27 -7.91
C LEU A 58 -11.53 0.11 -8.21
N TYR A 59 -11.95 -0.82 -9.08
CA TYR A 59 -11.13 -1.97 -9.46
C TYR A 59 -9.77 -1.56 -10.04
N ARG A 60 -9.76 -0.58 -10.96
CA ARG A 60 -8.53 -0.08 -11.59
C ARG A 60 -7.61 0.61 -10.57
N GLN A 61 -8.19 1.35 -9.62
CA GLN A 61 -7.44 1.98 -8.53
C GLN A 61 -6.80 0.94 -7.60
N VAL A 62 -7.49 -0.18 -7.34
CA VAL A 62 -6.90 -1.28 -6.57
C VAL A 62 -5.80 -1.97 -7.35
N GLU A 63 -6.00 -2.22 -8.65
CA GLU A 63 -4.97 -2.79 -9.50
C GLU A 63 -3.71 -1.92 -9.53
N SER A 64 -3.84 -0.59 -9.64
CA SER A 64 -2.67 0.31 -9.62
C SER A 64 -1.95 0.31 -8.27
N ILE A 65 -2.68 0.24 -7.16
CA ILE A 65 -2.09 0.06 -5.83
C ILE A 65 -1.33 -1.27 -5.78
N ARG A 66 -1.95 -2.36 -6.23
CA ARG A 66 -1.38 -3.72 -6.17
C ARG A 66 -0.20 -3.93 -7.10
N TYR A 67 -0.12 -3.15 -8.16
CA TYR A 67 1.05 -3.09 -9.02
C TYR A 67 2.29 -2.53 -8.30
N VAL A 68 2.09 -1.65 -7.31
CA VAL A 68 3.17 -1.00 -6.56
C VAL A 68 3.44 -1.69 -5.23
N THR A 69 2.40 -2.19 -4.55
CA THR A 69 2.53 -2.72 -3.19
C THR A 69 1.53 -3.81 -2.86
N ASN A 70 2.05 -4.83 -2.15
CA ASN A 70 1.26 -5.90 -1.54
C ASN A 70 0.93 -5.63 -0.06
N ALA A 71 1.21 -4.43 0.45
CA ALA A 71 0.84 -4.07 1.81
C ALA A 71 -0.67 -4.21 2.01
N PRO A 72 -1.13 -4.56 3.23
CA PRO A 72 -2.55 -4.62 3.54
C PRO A 72 -3.29 -3.37 3.08
N LEU A 73 -4.48 -3.53 2.50
CA LEU A 73 -5.27 -2.46 1.93
C LEU A 73 -6.68 -2.47 2.52
N ILE A 74 -7.04 -1.37 3.19
CA ILE A 74 -8.41 -1.07 3.57
C ILE A 74 -8.96 -0.07 2.55
N ILE A 75 -10.07 -0.40 1.91
CA ILE A 75 -10.77 0.51 0.99
C ILE A 75 -11.97 1.09 1.71
N VAL A 76 -12.15 2.41 1.59
CA VAL A 76 -13.34 3.11 2.02
C VAL A 76 -13.95 3.78 0.80
N SER A 77 -15.23 3.50 0.49
CA SER A 77 -15.91 4.18 -0.62
C SER A 77 -17.39 4.41 -0.35
N ASN A 78 -18.01 5.22 -1.20
CA ASN A 78 -19.46 5.39 -1.25
C ASN A 78 -20.04 4.40 -2.24
N ARG A 79 -21.25 3.88 -1.99
CA ARG A 79 -22.02 3.08 -2.98
C ARG A 79 -21.22 1.95 -3.63
N ILE A 80 -21.06 0.85 -2.90
CA ILE A 80 -20.40 -0.35 -3.42
C ILE A 80 -21.49 -1.42 -3.61
N SER A 81 -21.69 -1.92 -4.83
CA SER A 81 -22.57 -3.07 -5.05
C SER A 81 -21.96 -4.34 -4.48
N GLU A 82 -22.77 -5.38 -4.25
CA GLU A 82 -22.26 -6.67 -3.77
C GLU A 82 -21.21 -7.26 -4.73
N ASP A 83 -21.45 -7.20 -6.03
CA ASP A 83 -20.50 -7.65 -7.06
C ASP A 83 -19.19 -6.86 -7.02
N GLN A 84 -19.27 -5.53 -6.86
CA GLN A 84 -18.08 -4.69 -6.72
C GLN A 84 -17.32 -5.04 -5.44
N HIS A 85 -18.04 -5.31 -4.34
CA HIS A 85 -17.44 -5.69 -3.07
C HIS A 85 -16.62 -6.98 -3.22
N VAL A 86 -17.21 -8.00 -3.84
CA VAL A 86 -16.54 -9.27 -4.15
C VAL A 86 -15.34 -9.05 -5.09
N ALA A 87 -15.49 -8.20 -6.11
CA ALA A 87 -14.42 -7.89 -7.06
C ALA A 87 -13.23 -7.21 -6.39
N LEU A 88 -13.44 -6.30 -5.43
CA LEU A 88 -12.38 -5.62 -4.70
C LEU A 88 -11.59 -6.57 -3.80
N TYR A 89 -12.28 -7.49 -3.13
CA TYR A 89 -11.60 -8.57 -2.39
C TYR A 89 -10.77 -9.46 -3.31
N LYS A 90 -11.31 -9.85 -4.47
CA LYS A 90 -10.57 -10.62 -5.48
C LYS A 90 -9.36 -9.86 -6.04
N ALA A 91 -9.46 -8.54 -6.17
CA ALA A 91 -8.37 -7.66 -6.57
C ALA A 91 -7.31 -7.47 -5.47
N GLY A 92 -7.55 -8.00 -4.26
CA GLY A 92 -6.58 -8.02 -3.18
C GLY A 92 -6.81 -6.97 -2.09
N ALA A 93 -8.00 -6.40 -1.94
CA ALA A 93 -8.35 -5.64 -0.74
C ALA A 93 -8.45 -6.56 0.49
N ASP A 94 -7.96 -6.11 1.64
CA ASP A 94 -8.03 -6.86 2.90
C ASP A 94 -9.29 -6.52 3.70
N ALA A 95 -9.78 -5.29 3.55
CA ALA A 95 -11.09 -4.89 4.03
C ALA A 95 -11.70 -3.84 3.12
N VAL A 96 -13.02 -3.86 2.97
CA VAL A 96 -13.78 -2.87 2.21
C VAL A 96 -14.91 -2.35 3.09
N LEU A 97 -14.99 -1.04 3.22
CA LEU A 97 -15.94 -0.33 4.07
C LEU A 97 -16.76 0.63 3.21
N MET A 98 -18.09 0.52 3.28
CA MET A 98 -19.00 1.47 2.65
C MET A 98 -19.41 2.56 3.65
N ARG A 99 -19.49 3.82 3.20
CA ARG A 99 -20.07 4.88 4.04
C ARG A 99 -21.58 4.71 4.22
N PRO A 100 -22.13 5.08 5.40
CA PRO A 100 -21.41 5.46 6.62
C PRO A 100 -20.77 4.24 7.31
N TYR A 101 -19.58 4.42 7.88
CA TYR A 101 -18.83 3.35 8.55
C TYR A 101 -18.48 3.71 10.00
N SER A 102 -18.16 2.70 10.80
CA SER A 102 -17.70 2.87 12.18
C SER A 102 -16.19 3.14 12.20
N VAL A 103 -15.78 4.33 12.67
CA VAL A 103 -14.36 4.67 12.87
C VAL A 103 -13.69 3.68 13.83
N LYS A 104 -14.38 3.27 14.89
CA LYS A 104 -13.86 2.27 15.85
C LYS A 104 -13.55 0.94 15.18
N LEU A 105 -14.43 0.49 14.28
CA LEU A 105 -14.23 -0.76 13.54
C LEU A 105 -13.07 -0.63 12.55
N LEU A 106 -12.99 0.50 11.83
CA LEU A 106 -11.88 0.78 10.92
C LEU A 106 -10.55 0.77 11.66
N VAL A 107 -10.44 1.44 12.81
CA VAL A 107 -9.23 1.45 13.62
C VAL A 107 -8.86 0.03 14.09
N ALA A 108 -9.83 -0.76 14.53
CA ALA A 108 -9.57 -2.14 14.94
C ALA A 108 -9.05 -3.01 13.78
N GLN A 109 -9.63 -2.86 12.58
CA GLN A 109 -9.16 -3.53 11.37
C GLN A 109 -7.76 -3.05 10.97
N ALA A 110 -7.52 -1.73 10.99
CA ALA A 110 -6.25 -1.12 10.65
C ALA A 110 -5.12 -1.63 11.57
N VAL A 111 -5.32 -1.63 12.88
CA VAL A 111 -4.31 -2.11 13.84
C VAL A 111 -4.04 -3.61 13.64
N ASN A 112 -5.07 -4.43 13.41
CA ASN A 112 -4.89 -5.85 13.18
C ASN A 112 -4.15 -6.13 11.86
N LEU A 113 -4.48 -5.41 10.79
CA LEU A 113 -3.85 -5.57 9.48
C LEU A 113 -2.42 -5.03 9.45
N ALA A 114 -2.14 -3.87 10.06
CA ALA A 114 -0.79 -3.33 10.16
C ALA A 114 0.17 -4.30 10.88
N ARG A 115 -0.33 -5.01 11.90
CA ARG A 115 0.42 -6.09 12.58
C ARG A 115 0.76 -7.26 11.64
N ARG A 116 -0.13 -7.58 10.68
CA ARG A 116 0.11 -8.62 9.66
C ARG A 116 1.00 -8.13 8.52
N GLY A 117 0.94 -6.84 8.17
CA GLY A 117 1.78 -6.24 7.13
C GLY A 117 3.27 -6.41 7.39
N ARG A 118 3.69 -6.31 8.67
CA ARG A 118 5.07 -6.65 9.08
C ARG A 118 5.40 -8.15 9.08
N ALA A 119 4.39 -9.00 9.13
CA ALA A 119 4.57 -10.45 9.22
C ALA A 119 4.94 -11.09 7.88
N VAL A 120 4.95 -10.32 6.78
CA VAL A 120 5.78 -10.62 5.62
C VAL A 120 7.09 -9.86 5.84
N PRO A 121 8.17 -10.53 6.31
CA PRO A 121 9.47 -9.89 6.31
C PRO A 121 9.74 -9.47 4.87
N LEU A 122 10.15 -8.22 4.64
CA LEU A 122 10.73 -7.82 3.35
C LEU A 122 11.81 -8.83 2.89
N GLN A 123 12.46 -9.53 3.83
CA GLN A 123 13.36 -10.67 3.60
C GLN A 123 12.77 -11.86 2.81
N GLN A 124 11.46 -11.93 2.55
CA GLN A 124 10.83 -12.99 1.77
C GLN A 124 10.54 -12.61 0.32
N ILE A 125 10.82 -11.39 -0.13
CA ILE A 125 10.80 -11.11 -1.57
C ILE A 125 12.06 -11.73 -2.16
N PRO A 126 11.94 -12.77 -3.01
CA PRO A 126 13.12 -13.44 -3.54
C PRO A 126 13.97 -12.46 -4.35
N LEU A 127 15.29 -12.61 -4.24
CA LEU A 127 16.22 -11.95 -5.15
C LEU A 127 15.85 -12.33 -6.59
N ILE A 128 15.74 -11.33 -7.45
CA ILE A 128 15.53 -11.57 -8.87
C ILE A 128 16.91 -11.58 -9.53
N THR A 129 17.27 -12.70 -10.15
CA THR A 129 18.54 -12.85 -10.84
C THR A 129 18.31 -13.05 -12.34
N VAL A 130 18.85 -12.14 -13.15
CA VAL A 130 18.80 -12.19 -14.62
C VAL A 130 20.24 -12.08 -15.15
N GLY A 131 20.84 -13.22 -15.48
CA GLY A 131 22.26 -13.26 -15.84
C GLY A 131 23.15 -12.76 -14.70
N ALA A 132 23.96 -11.74 -14.94
CA ALA A 132 24.80 -11.12 -13.90
C ALA A 132 24.04 -10.07 -13.06
N LEU A 133 22.81 -9.71 -13.44
CA LEU A 133 22.01 -8.74 -12.69
C LEU A 133 21.34 -9.44 -11.50
N THR A 134 21.53 -8.89 -10.31
CA THR A 134 20.80 -9.28 -9.10
C THR A 134 20.02 -8.07 -8.60
N VAL A 135 18.72 -8.21 -8.46
CA VAL A 135 17.82 -7.20 -7.89
C VAL A 135 17.33 -7.72 -6.56
N ASP A 136 17.53 -6.93 -5.51
CA ASP A 136 16.95 -7.14 -4.18
C ASP A 136 15.79 -6.17 -3.99
N PRO A 137 14.53 -6.62 -4.17
CA PRO A 137 13.37 -5.77 -4.00
C PRO A 137 13.17 -5.33 -2.55
N ALA A 138 13.65 -6.12 -1.60
CA ALA A 138 13.55 -5.86 -0.17
C ALA A 138 14.49 -4.73 0.25
N ALA A 139 15.75 -4.80 -0.20
CA ALA A 139 16.79 -3.82 0.10
C ALA A 139 16.84 -2.65 -0.89
N ARG A 140 16.10 -2.73 -2.00
CA ARG A 140 16.22 -1.85 -3.18
C ARG A 140 17.64 -1.73 -3.68
N ALA A 141 18.35 -2.84 -3.64
CA ALA A 141 19.70 -2.92 -4.13
C ALA A 141 19.69 -3.59 -5.49
N VAL A 142 20.51 -3.07 -6.40
CA VAL A 142 20.79 -3.73 -7.66
C VAL A 142 22.28 -3.96 -7.74
N ARG A 143 22.68 -5.15 -8.18
CA ARG A 143 24.07 -5.49 -8.45
C ARG A 143 24.19 -6.03 -9.87
N HIS A 144 25.27 -5.69 -10.55
CA HIS A 144 25.67 -6.35 -11.79
C HIS A 144 27.01 -7.04 -11.54
N GLY A 145 26.99 -8.37 -11.44
CA GLY A 145 28.07 -9.14 -10.83
C GLY A 145 28.28 -8.70 -9.39
N ASP A 146 29.49 -8.29 -9.05
CA ASP A 146 29.80 -7.81 -7.71
C ASP A 146 29.53 -6.32 -7.47
N ASN A 147 29.26 -5.55 -8.53
CA ASN A 147 29.16 -4.10 -8.47
C ASN A 147 27.76 -3.62 -8.10
N ALA A 148 27.63 -2.95 -6.96
CA ALA A 148 26.40 -2.26 -6.58
C ALA A 148 26.10 -1.11 -7.57
N GLN A 149 24.86 -1.07 -8.04
CA GLN A 149 24.34 -0.02 -8.91
C GLN A 149 23.51 0.93 -8.05
N GLN A 150 23.83 2.23 -8.11
CA GLN A 150 22.94 3.25 -7.57
C GLN A 150 21.91 3.60 -8.64
N LEU A 151 20.67 3.26 -8.37
CA LEU A 151 19.53 3.64 -9.20
C LEU A 151 18.70 4.67 -8.45
N THR A 152 18.12 5.60 -9.19
CA THR A 152 17.00 6.40 -8.70
C THR A 152 15.78 5.50 -8.47
N ALA A 153 14.82 5.95 -7.66
CA ALA A 153 13.60 5.19 -7.39
C ALA A 153 12.84 4.81 -8.70
N ARG A 154 12.80 5.73 -9.68
CA ARG A 154 12.15 5.49 -10.98
C ARG A 154 12.87 4.44 -11.82
N GLU A 155 14.20 4.47 -11.86
CA GLU A 155 15.00 3.48 -12.59
C GLU A 155 14.89 2.10 -11.94
N PHE A 156 14.90 2.04 -10.60
CA PHE A 156 14.68 0.80 -9.87
C PHE A 156 13.30 0.22 -10.19
N GLN A 157 12.27 1.05 -10.18
CA GLN A 157 10.91 0.64 -10.53
C GLN A 157 10.87 0.08 -11.96
N LEU A 158 11.38 0.83 -12.95
CA LEU A 158 11.40 0.38 -14.34
C LEU A 158 12.11 -0.97 -14.50
N LEU A 159 13.25 -1.14 -13.83
CA LEU A 159 14.02 -2.38 -13.83
C LEU A 159 13.26 -3.54 -13.19
N TYR A 160 12.65 -3.32 -12.02
CA TYR A 160 11.85 -4.32 -11.33
C TYR A 160 10.67 -4.78 -12.20
N LEU A 161 10.03 -3.86 -12.92
CA LEU A 161 8.95 -4.18 -13.86
C LEU A 161 9.43 -5.03 -15.04
N PHE A 162 10.60 -4.73 -15.61
CA PHE A 162 11.18 -5.57 -16.66
C PHE A 162 11.64 -6.94 -16.17
N CYS A 163 11.99 -7.09 -14.90
CA CYS A 163 12.44 -8.37 -14.35
C CYS A 163 11.28 -9.30 -13.96
N ASN A 164 10.05 -8.79 -13.86
CA ASN A 164 8.87 -9.54 -13.40
C ASN A 164 7.89 -9.90 -14.53
N HIS A 165 8.29 -9.67 -15.79
CA HIS A 165 7.54 -9.95 -17.03
C HIS A 165 8.46 -10.51 -18.11
#